data_AF-A0A1X2GI77-F1
#
_entry.id   AF-A0A1X2GI77-F1
#
_cell.length_a   1.000
_cell.length_b   1.000
_cell.length_c   1.000
_cell.angle_alpha   90.00
_cell.angle_beta   90.00
_cell.angle_gamma   90.00
#
_symmetry.space_group_name_H-M   'P 1'
#
loop_
_entity.id
_entity.type
_entity.pdbx_description
1 polymer ?
#
loop_
_entity_poly.entity_id
_entity_poly.type
_entity_poly.pdbx_seq_one_letter_code
_entity_poly.pdbx_strand_id
1 'polypeptide(L)'
;MDLVPDIFFEKQEGNLCAQHALNALLQGPYFTAIDLAEIGRDLDAKESIVHGRQVHGNNYDDSGYFSIQVIQRALSVWDLELVPWGSTDASSAREAPQDQLAYICHLDQHWFTLRKFAVPWRWYNLNSTQACPSYLSETYLGMLLQQIQSEGYSIFIVKGSLPGCSADERAVHMAPPSMQEKSKGATPFSGKGVRLSDTVGDNTHNEATSPSQPSLDEIRQKRLARFG
;
A
#
# COMPACT_ATOMS: atom_id res chain seq x y z
N MET A 1 -2.73 -2.67 -24.07
CA MET A 1 -3.37 -3.54 -23.06
C MET A 1 -3.10 -2.95 -21.70
N ASP A 2 -4.10 -2.89 -20.84
CA ASP A 2 -3.99 -2.30 -19.51
C ASP A 2 -3.56 -3.36 -18.48
N LEU A 3 -2.66 -2.99 -17.56
CA LEU A 3 -2.22 -3.84 -16.45
C LEU A 3 -3.22 -3.83 -15.30
N VAL A 4 -4.07 -2.79 -15.22
CA VAL A 4 -5.04 -2.56 -14.14
C VAL A 4 -5.86 -3.79 -13.75
N PRO A 5 -6.38 -4.64 -14.67
CA PRO A 5 -7.18 -5.81 -14.29
C PRO A 5 -6.46 -6.85 -13.45
N ASP A 6 -5.12 -6.85 -13.47
CA ASP A 6 -4.30 -7.83 -12.76
C ASP A 6 -3.67 -7.28 -11.49
N ILE A 7 -3.76 -5.95 -11.32
CA ILE A 7 -3.34 -5.31 -10.09
C ILE A 7 -4.39 -5.61 -9.03
N PHE A 8 -3.95 -6.25 -7.96
CA PHE A 8 -4.77 -6.39 -6.77
C PHE A 8 -5.04 -5.00 -6.19
N PHE A 9 -6.32 -4.62 -6.16
CA PHE A 9 -6.78 -3.32 -5.67
C PHE A 9 -8.09 -3.49 -4.91
N GLU A 10 -8.08 -3.08 -3.65
CA GLU A 10 -9.27 -3.03 -2.80
C GLU A 10 -9.64 -1.57 -2.58
N LYS A 11 -10.86 -1.20 -2.99
CA LYS A 11 -11.42 0.11 -2.66
C LYS A 11 -11.72 0.13 -1.16
N GLN A 12 -11.34 1.21 -0.48
CA GLN A 12 -11.59 1.29 0.94
C GLN A 12 -13.05 1.56 1.27
N GLU A 13 -13.48 0.98 2.38
CA GLU A 13 -14.73 1.32 3.05
C GLU A 13 -14.40 1.95 4.41
N GLY A 14 -14.95 3.12 4.68
CA GLY A 14 -14.59 3.91 5.86
C GLY A 14 -13.14 4.42 5.83
N ASN A 15 -12.47 4.38 6.98
CA ASN A 15 -11.14 4.94 7.19
C ASN A 15 -10.02 3.87 7.27
N LEU A 16 -10.27 2.64 6.81
CA LEU A 16 -9.32 1.51 6.91
C LEU A 16 -8.16 1.58 5.90
N CYS A 17 -7.62 2.77 5.67
CA CYS A 17 -6.60 3.05 4.67
C CYS A 17 -5.31 2.25 4.87
N ALA A 18 -4.87 2.02 6.11
CA ALA A 18 -3.64 1.27 6.38
C ALA A 18 -3.72 -0.19 5.90
N GLN A 19 -4.89 -0.85 6.09
CA GLN A 19 -5.13 -2.20 5.58
C GLN A 19 -4.97 -2.23 4.06
N HIS A 20 -5.68 -1.36 3.36
CA HIS A 20 -5.68 -1.36 1.89
C HIS A 20 -4.32 -0.93 1.33
N ALA A 21 -3.62 0.01 1.96
CA ALA A 21 -2.25 0.37 1.59
C ALA A 21 -1.29 -0.83 1.68
N LEU A 22 -1.35 -1.60 2.77
CA LEU A 22 -0.53 -2.79 2.96
C LEU A 22 -0.89 -3.91 1.97
N ASN A 23 -2.18 -4.19 1.78
CA ASN A 23 -2.63 -5.23 0.86
C ASN A 23 -2.34 -4.88 -0.60
N ALA A 24 -2.51 -3.62 -1.00
CA ALA A 24 -2.11 -3.12 -2.31
C ALA A 24 -0.58 -3.20 -2.50
N LEU A 25 0.21 -2.88 -1.47
CA LEU A 25 1.66 -3.02 -1.50
C LEU A 25 2.09 -4.48 -1.68
N LEU A 26 1.40 -5.43 -1.06
CA LEU A 26 1.74 -6.85 -1.13
C LEU A 26 1.03 -7.59 -2.27
N GLN A 27 0.12 -6.91 -2.97
CA GLN A 27 -0.71 -7.46 -4.05
C GLN A 27 -1.53 -8.68 -3.63
N GLY A 28 -2.17 -8.60 -2.45
CA GLY A 28 -3.11 -9.61 -1.96
C GLY A 28 -3.74 -9.25 -0.61
N PRO A 29 -4.82 -9.94 -0.21
CA PRO A 29 -5.59 -9.64 1.00
C PRO A 29 -4.90 -10.23 2.25
N TYR A 30 -3.68 -9.79 2.53
CA TYR A 30 -2.86 -10.36 3.58
C TYR A 30 -3.18 -9.83 4.97
N PHE A 31 -3.69 -8.60 5.09
CA PHE A 31 -4.03 -7.99 6.35
C PHE A 31 -5.52 -7.62 6.37
N THR A 32 -6.11 -7.77 7.55
CA THR A 32 -7.42 -7.25 7.93
C THR A 32 -7.25 -6.20 9.02
N ALA A 33 -8.26 -5.36 9.22
CA ALA A 33 -8.29 -4.40 10.33
C ALA A 33 -8.09 -5.08 11.70
N ILE A 34 -8.58 -6.32 11.85
CA ILE A 34 -8.41 -7.12 13.07
C ILE A 34 -6.93 -7.44 13.28
N ASP A 35 -6.24 -7.95 12.25
CA ASP A 35 -4.81 -8.26 12.31
C ASP A 35 -3.99 -7.02 12.70
N LEU A 36 -4.31 -5.85 12.11
CA LEU A 36 -3.61 -4.60 12.42
C LEU A 36 -3.90 -4.09 13.83
N ALA A 37 -5.13 -4.26 14.31
CA ALA A 37 -5.49 -3.88 15.68
C ALA A 37 -4.79 -4.76 16.71
N GLU A 38 -4.62 -6.06 16.45
CA GLU A 38 -3.82 -6.96 17.30
C GLU A 38 -2.36 -6.50 17.37
N ILE A 39 -1.75 -6.15 16.23
CA ILE A 39 -0.40 -5.57 16.19
C ILE A 39 -0.33 -4.28 17.01
N GLY A 40 -1.34 -3.40 16.90
CA GLY A 40 -1.42 -2.16 17.68
C GLY A 40 -1.47 -2.41 19.18
N ARG A 41 -2.33 -3.32 19.64
CA ARG A 41 -2.44 -3.71 21.07
C ARG A 41 -1.13 -4.26 21.61
N ASP A 42 -0.47 -5.10 20.82
CA ASP A 42 0.84 -5.67 21.19
C ASP A 42 1.92 -4.60 21.35
N LEU A 43 1.91 -3.59 20.49
CA LEU A 43 2.82 -2.46 20.58
C LEU A 43 2.52 -1.62 21.82
N ASP A 44 1.24 -1.28 22.05
CA ASP A 44 0.81 -0.53 23.23
C ASP A 44 1.19 -1.25 24.54
N ALA A 45 1.03 -2.57 24.59
CA ALA A 45 1.42 -3.40 25.73
C ALA A 45 2.94 -3.35 25.98
N LYS A 46 3.75 -3.46 24.92
CA LYS A 46 5.22 -3.37 25.01
C LYS A 46 5.68 -1.98 25.43
N GLU A 47 5.07 -0.93 24.90
CA GLU A 47 5.38 0.45 25.24
C GLU A 47 5.03 0.77 26.69
N SER A 48 3.90 0.25 27.20
CA SER A 48 3.49 0.40 28.60
C SER A 48 4.48 -0.24 29.57
N ILE A 49 5.03 -1.42 29.23
CA ILE A 49 6.05 -2.10 30.04
C ILE A 49 7.34 -1.28 30.11
N VAL A 50 7.79 -0.74 28.97
CA VAL A 50 9.07 0.00 28.87
C VAL A 50 8.98 1.38 29.55
N HIS A 51 7.88 2.10 29.37
CA HIS A 51 7.77 3.50 29.82
C HIS A 51 7.15 3.65 31.22
N GLY A 52 6.71 2.55 31.86
CA GLY A 52 6.31 2.52 33.27
C GLY A 52 5.12 3.40 33.66
N ARG A 53 4.41 3.96 32.68
CA ARG A 53 3.18 4.76 32.82
C ARG A 53 2.18 4.32 31.77
N GLN A 54 0.90 4.52 32.05
CA GLN A 54 -0.18 4.42 31.07
C GLN A 54 0.09 5.40 29.92
N VAL A 55 0.91 4.99 28.96
CA VAL A 55 0.83 5.52 27.61
C VAL A 55 -0.54 5.06 27.15
N HIS A 56 -1.48 6.00 27.03
CA HIS A 56 -2.73 5.71 26.35
C HIS A 56 -2.34 5.19 24.97
N GLY A 57 -2.69 3.93 24.69
CA GLY A 57 -2.35 3.28 23.43
C GLY A 57 -2.80 4.18 22.29
N ASN A 58 -1.83 4.65 21.49
CA ASN A 58 -2.06 5.62 20.43
C ASN A 58 -1.67 5.03 19.06
N ASN A 59 -1.47 3.69 19.04
CA ASN A 59 -1.07 2.95 17.85
C ASN A 59 -2.25 2.63 16.93
N TYR A 60 -3.47 2.59 17.47
CA TYR A 60 -4.70 2.47 16.68
C TYR A 60 -5.90 3.05 17.44
N ASP A 61 -6.99 3.36 16.75
CA ASP A 61 -8.25 3.77 17.38
C ASP A 61 -9.50 3.17 16.69
N ASP A 62 -10.66 3.38 17.32
CA ASP A 62 -11.97 2.90 16.82
C ASP A 62 -12.42 3.63 15.54
N SER A 63 -11.73 4.71 15.15
CA SER A 63 -12.00 5.42 13.90
C SER A 63 -11.37 4.76 12.68
N GLY A 64 -10.47 3.78 12.89
CA GLY A 64 -9.72 3.08 11.84
C GLY A 64 -8.32 3.66 11.58
N TYR A 65 -7.84 4.55 12.47
CA TYR A 65 -6.47 5.06 12.41
C TYR A 65 -5.47 3.96 12.82
N PHE A 66 -4.33 3.92 12.14
CA PHE A 66 -3.19 3.09 12.52
C PHE A 66 -1.90 3.91 12.43
N SER A 67 -1.04 3.79 13.43
CA SER A 67 0.25 4.46 13.47
C SER A 67 1.25 3.84 12.48
N ILE A 68 2.30 4.60 12.16
CA ILE A 68 3.42 4.10 11.37
C ILE A 68 4.08 2.86 12.01
N GLN A 69 4.12 2.76 13.34
CA GLN A 69 4.74 1.63 14.04
C GLN A 69 3.97 0.33 13.76
N VAL A 70 2.64 0.38 13.68
CA VAL A 70 1.81 -0.77 13.28
C VAL A 70 2.16 -1.22 11.85
N ILE A 71 2.26 -0.27 10.92
CA ILE A 71 2.59 -0.56 9.51
C ILE A 71 4.00 -1.14 9.40
N GLN A 72 4.99 -0.55 10.07
CA GLN A 72 6.36 -1.07 10.12
C GLN A 72 6.40 -2.49 10.68
N ARG A 73 5.65 -2.74 11.76
CA ARG A 73 5.59 -4.06 12.38
C ARG A 73 4.93 -5.10 11.47
N ALA A 74 3.84 -4.74 10.80
CA ALA A 74 3.18 -5.59 9.81
C ALA A 74 4.13 -5.98 8.66
N LEU A 75 4.89 -5.03 8.14
CA LEU A 75 5.84 -5.25 7.04
C LEU A 75 7.08 -6.03 7.47
N SER A 76 7.50 -5.95 8.74
CA SER A 76 8.64 -6.72 9.26
C SER A 76 8.45 -8.24 9.14
N VAL A 77 7.20 -8.72 9.06
CA VAL A 77 6.88 -10.15 8.85
C VAL A 77 7.33 -10.63 7.47
N TRP A 78 7.38 -9.71 6.51
CA TRP A 78 7.78 -9.94 5.12
C TRP A 78 9.24 -9.57 4.85
N ASP A 79 10.02 -9.32 5.90
CA ASP A 79 11.38 -8.80 5.81
C ASP A 79 11.46 -7.51 4.96
N LEU A 80 10.39 -6.70 5.06
CA LEU A 80 10.28 -5.39 4.45
C LEU A 80 10.51 -4.29 5.50
N GLU A 81 11.24 -3.26 5.09
CA GLU A 81 11.58 -2.11 5.92
C GLU A 81 11.01 -0.83 5.32
N LEU A 82 10.54 0.08 6.19
CA LEU A 82 10.11 1.42 5.82
C LEU A 82 11.17 2.45 6.23
N VAL A 83 11.80 3.04 5.23
CA VAL A 83 12.82 4.09 5.41
C VAL A 83 12.16 5.45 5.23
N PRO A 84 12.19 6.36 6.24
CA PRO A 84 11.62 7.69 6.09
C PRO A 84 12.33 8.51 5.01
N TRP A 85 11.58 9.29 4.23
CA TRP A 85 12.11 10.12 3.14
C TRP A 85 13.20 11.12 3.56
N GLY A 86 13.14 11.62 4.80
CA GLY A 86 14.14 12.55 5.35
C GLY A 86 15.45 11.88 5.79
N SER A 87 15.52 10.55 5.86
CA SER A 87 16.71 9.83 6.33
C SER A 87 17.89 9.92 5.33
N THR A 88 19.08 9.59 5.79
CA THR A 88 20.27 9.44 4.92
C THR A 88 20.09 8.32 3.90
N ASP A 89 19.43 7.24 4.32
CA ASP A 89 19.27 6.01 3.55
C ASP A 89 18.27 6.17 2.39
N ALA A 90 17.51 7.27 2.41
CA ALA A 90 16.63 7.70 1.33
C ALA A 90 17.33 8.46 0.19
N SER A 91 18.66 8.67 0.20
CA SER A 91 19.35 9.49 -0.83
C SER A 91 19.08 8.99 -2.25
N SER A 92 19.22 7.67 -2.47
CA SER A 92 18.93 7.05 -3.77
C SER A 92 17.50 7.29 -4.26
N ALA A 93 16.53 7.33 -3.35
CA ALA A 93 15.13 7.60 -3.71
C ALA A 93 14.86 9.07 -4.05
N ARG A 94 15.66 10.00 -3.49
CA ARG A 94 15.59 11.43 -3.81
C ARG A 94 16.24 11.74 -5.16
N GLU A 95 17.30 11.02 -5.50
CA GLU A 95 18.01 11.17 -6.78
C GLU A 95 17.28 10.47 -7.94
N ALA A 96 16.79 9.25 -7.72
CA ALA A 96 16.11 8.43 -8.71
C ALA A 96 14.88 7.73 -8.11
N PRO A 97 13.73 8.43 -7.98
CA PRO A 97 12.55 7.86 -7.34
C PRO A 97 11.97 6.65 -8.10
N GLN A 98 12.07 6.64 -9.43
CA GLN A 98 11.58 5.54 -10.27
C GLN A 98 12.32 4.21 -10.05
N ASP A 99 13.52 4.25 -9.47
CA ASP A 99 14.33 3.05 -9.24
C ASP A 99 13.89 2.27 -8.00
N GLN A 100 13.11 2.89 -7.11
CA GLN A 100 12.58 2.23 -5.92
C GLN A 100 11.50 1.20 -6.25
N LEU A 101 11.20 0.30 -5.31
CA LEU A 101 10.16 -0.72 -5.48
C LEU A 101 8.76 -0.15 -5.25
N ALA A 102 8.61 0.58 -4.14
CA ALA A 102 7.35 1.17 -3.74
C ALA A 102 7.57 2.29 -2.71
N TYR A 103 6.54 3.10 -2.54
CA TYR A 103 6.41 4.10 -1.50
C TYR A 103 5.11 3.89 -0.74
N ILE A 104 5.15 4.09 0.57
CA ILE A 104 3.95 4.33 1.38
C ILE A 104 3.93 5.81 1.74
N CYS A 105 2.82 6.47 1.44
CA CYS A 105 2.60 7.88 1.72
C CYS A 105 1.52 8.02 2.80
N HIS A 106 1.69 9.02 3.67
CA HIS A 106 0.72 9.42 4.68
C HIS A 106 0.35 10.88 4.48
N LEU A 107 -0.80 11.10 3.86
CA LEU A 107 -1.31 12.40 3.44
C LEU A 107 -2.64 12.65 4.15
N ASP A 108 -2.74 13.70 4.96
CA ASP A 108 -3.99 14.09 5.65
C ASP A 108 -4.70 12.93 6.37
N GLN A 109 -3.98 12.23 7.26
CA GLN A 109 -4.47 11.04 7.98
C GLN A 109 -4.84 9.84 7.08
N HIS A 110 -4.39 9.82 5.83
CA HIS A 110 -4.67 8.76 4.87
C HIS A 110 -3.41 8.08 4.36
N TRP A 111 -3.36 6.75 4.53
CA TRP A 111 -2.29 5.90 4.03
C TRP A 111 -2.59 5.40 2.62
N PHE A 112 -1.61 5.48 1.72
CA PHE A 112 -1.72 4.87 0.40
C PHE A 112 -0.37 4.45 -0.16
N THR A 113 -0.41 3.56 -1.15
CA THR A 113 0.78 2.95 -1.76
C THR A 113 0.97 3.42 -3.18
N LEU A 114 2.21 3.75 -3.53
CA LEU A 114 2.70 3.86 -4.91
C LEU A 114 3.61 2.66 -5.18
N ARG A 115 3.32 1.84 -6.19
CA ARG A 115 4.09 0.61 -6.45
C ARG A 115 4.56 0.55 -7.91
N LYS A 116 5.80 0.11 -8.10
CA LYS A 116 6.36 -0.28 -9.39
C LYS A 116 6.03 -1.75 -9.68
N PHE A 117 5.67 -2.05 -10.93
CA PHE A 117 5.42 -3.41 -11.40
C PHE A 117 6.42 -3.84 -12.47
N ALA A 118 7.30 -4.77 -12.10
CA ALA A 118 8.39 -5.40 -12.86
C ALA A 118 9.40 -4.50 -13.62
N VAL A 119 8.97 -3.41 -14.25
CA VAL A 119 9.76 -2.54 -15.12
C VAL A 119 9.77 -1.08 -14.61
N PRO A 120 10.87 -0.32 -14.79
CA PRO A 120 11.04 1.04 -14.24
C PRO A 120 9.92 2.04 -14.54
N TRP A 121 9.32 1.94 -15.74
CA TRP A 121 8.32 2.90 -16.22
C TRP A 121 6.87 2.54 -15.87
N ARG A 122 6.63 1.46 -15.10
CA ARG A 122 5.27 1.03 -14.72
C ARG A 122 5.01 1.30 -13.25
N TRP A 123 4.67 2.55 -12.95
CA TRP A 123 4.24 2.95 -11.63
C TRP A 123 2.73 3.12 -11.58
N TYR A 124 2.15 2.74 -10.46
CA TYR A 124 0.73 2.92 -10.20
C TYR A 124 0.52 3.52 -8.81
N ASN A 125 -0.42 4.45 -8.74
CA ASN A 125 -1.02 4.91 -7.51
C ASN A 125 -2.16 3.98 -7.14
N LEU A 126 -2.03 3.35 -5.98
CA LEU A 126 -2.96 2.37 -5.43
C LEU A 126 -3.72 2.97 -4.24
N ASN A 127 -4.01 4.26 -4.30
CA ASN A 127 -4.85 4.93 -3.31
C ASN A 127 -6.26 4.33 -3.34
N SER A 128 -6.62 3.65 -2.25
CA SER A 128 -7.89 2.94 -2.07
C SER A 128 -9.13 3.83 -2.08
N THR A 129 -8.98 5.16 -2.01
CA THR A 129 -10.10 6.11 -2.22
C THR A 129 -10.44 6.29 -3.71
N GLN A 130 -9.55 5.91 -4.62
CA GLN A 130 -9.77 5.99 -6.06
C GLN A 130 -10.71 4.87 -6.53
N ALA A 131 -11.30 5.06 -7.72
CA ALA A 131 -12.15 4.03 -8.33
C ALA A 131 -11.35 2.81 -8.84
N CYS A 132 -10.10 3.03 -9.26
CA CYS A 132 -9.20 2.01 -9.77
C CYS A 132 -7.73 2.47 -9.66
N PRO A 133 -6.76 1.55 -9.78
CA PRO A 133 -5.35 1.89 -9.90
C PRO A 133 -5.09 2.91 -11.02
N SER A 134 -4.33 3.95 -10.71
CA SER A 134 -4.00 4.99 -11.68
C SER A 134 -2.52 4.96 -12.06
N TYR A 135 -2.25 4.90 -13.37
CA TYR A 135 -0.88 4.90 -13.90
C TYR A 135 -0.17 6.22 -13.59
N LEU A 136 1.10 6.13 -13.20
CA LEU A 136 2.01 7.24 -13.00
C LEU A 136 3.18 7.13 -13.99
N SER A 137 3.43 8.17 -14.77
CA SER A 137 4.71 8.28 -15.48
C SER A 137 5.82 8.61 -14.49
N GLU A 138 7.07 8.31 -14.85
CA GLU A 138 8.25 8.62 -14.02
C GLU A 138 8.30 10.11 -13.63
N THR A 139 8.03 11.00 -14.58
CA THR A 139 7.95 12.44 -14.31
C THR A 139 6.85 12.79 -13.31
N TYR A 140 5.67 12.17 -13.45
CA TYR A 140 4.55 12.47 -12.58
C TYR A 140 4.73 11.87 -11.17
N LEU A 141 5.37 10.70 -11.06
CA LEU A 141 5.80 10.13 -9.78
C LEU A 141 6.69 11.11 -9.02
N GLY A 142 7.74 11.63 -9.66
CA GLY A 142 8.64 12.61 -9.05
C GLY A 142 7.91 13.87 -8.57
N MET A 143 7.03 14.43 -9.40
CA MET A 143 6.20 15.58 -9.03
C MET A 143 5.27 15.31 -7.85
N LEU A 144 4.62 14.14 -7.84
CA LEU A 144 3.72 13.74 -6.76
C LEU A 144 4.46 13.62 -5.43
N LEU A 145 5.63 12.97 -5.42
CA LEU A 145 6.46 12.84 -4.22
C LEU A 145 6.93 14.22 -3.71
N GLN A 146 7.33 15.12 -4.60
CA GLN A 146 7.68 16.50 -4.24
C GLN A 146 6.50 17.26 -3.64
N GLN A 147 5.30 17.11 -4.21
CA GLN A 147 4.10 17.75 -3.69
C GLN A 147 3.80 17.28 -2.26
N ILE A 148 3.76 15.96 -2.04
CA ILE A 148 3.52 15.36 -0.72
C ILE A 148 4.54 15.88 0.30
N GLN A 149 5.83 15.94 -0.07
CA GLN A 149 6.86 16.50 0.79
C GLN A 149 6.64 17.99 1.10
N SER A 150 6.30 18.79 0.08
CA SER A 150 6.14 20.25 0.23
C SER A 150 4.97 20.64 1.13
N GLU A 151 3.94 19.80 1.16
CA GLU A 151 2.77 19.97 2.02
C GLU A 151 3.02 19.46 3.46
N GLY A 152 4.23 18.97 3.76
CA GLY A 152 4.64 18.53 5.10
C GLY A 152 4.23 17.10 5.47
N TYR A 153 3.83 16.31 4.48
CA TYR A 153 3.37 14.94 4.69
C TYR A 153 4.52 13.92 4.64
N SER A 154 4.23 12.71 5.14
CA SER A 154 5.26 11.68 5.31
C SER A 154 5.30 10.74 4.12
N ILE A 155 6.52 10.46 3.65
CA ILE A 155 6.80 9.47 2.61
C ILE A 155 7.78 8.45 3.19
N PHE A 156 7.49 7.18 2.97
CA PHE A 156 8.33 6.06 3.39
C PHE A 156 8.70 5.23 2.16
N ILE A 157 9.99 4.96 2.01
CA ILE A 157 10.51 4.08 0.97
C ILE A 157 10.44 2.64 1.47
N VAL A 158 9.88 1.76 0.65
CA VAL A 158 9.86 0.32 0.93
C VAL A 158 11.17 -0.32 0.47
N LYS A 159 11.91 -0.93 1.40
CA LYS A 159 13.12 -1.72 1.13
C LYS A 159 12.88 -3.20 1.46
N GLY A 160 13.62 -4.09 0.78
CA GLY A 160 13.47 -5.54 0.89
C GLY A 160 13.03 -6.17 -0.42
N SER A 161 12.34 -7.32 -0.36
CA SER A 161 11.83 -8.04 -1.52
C SER A 161 10.32 -8.20 -1.43
N LEU A 162 9.58 -7.62 -2.37
CA LEU A 162 8.13 -7.77 -2.45
C LEU A 162 7.75 -9.20 -2.88
N PRO A 163 6.61 -9.74 -2.43
CA PRO A 163 6.09 -11.00 -2.95
C PRO A 163 5.77 -10.87 -4.44
N GLY A 164 6.05 -11.94 -5.19
CA GLY A 164 5.71 -12.02 -6.61
C GLY A 164 4.20 -12.06 -6.81
N CYS A 165 3.71 -11.34 -7.82
CA CYS A 165 2.28 -11.27 -8.16
C CYS A 165 2.05 -11.38 -9.66
N SER A 166 0.83 -11.74 -10.05
CA SER A 166 0.41 -11.87 -11.46
C SER A 166 0.62 -10.58 -12.26
N ALA A 167 0.42 -9.41 -11.63
CA ALA A 167 0.68 -8.12 -12.26
C ALA A 167 2.16 -7.94 -12.62
N ASP A 168 3.10 -8.37 -11.78
CA ASP A 168 4.53 -8.31 -12.11
C ASP A 168 4.86 -9.25 -13.29
N GLU A 169 4.33 -10.46 -13.28
CA GLU A 169 4.54 -11.46 -14.34
C GLU A 169 4.05 -10.94 -15.71
N ARG A 170 2.87 -10.31 -15.75
CA ARG A 170 2.35 -9.72 -16.98
C ARG A 170 3.06 -8.44 -17.38
N ALA A 171 3.45 -7.59 -16.42
CA ALA A 171 4.04 -6.28 -16.70
C ALA A 171 5.27 -6.35 -17.60
N VAL A 172 6.08 -7.42 -17.48
CA VAL A 172 7.28 -7.67 -18.30
C VAL A 172 6.96 -7.82 -19.78
N HIS A 173 5.82 -8.42 -20.12
CA HIS A 173 5.44 -8.73 -21.50
C HIS A 173 4.66 -7.61 -22.19
N MET A 174 4.38 -6.52 -21.49
CA MET A 174 3.52 -5.45 -21.99
C MET A 174 4.34 -4.26 -22.49
N ALA A 175 3.94 -3.70 -23.63
CA ALA A 175 4.52 -2.46 -24.15
C ALA A 175 4.21 -1.25 -23.25
N PRO A 176 5.11 -0.25 -23.15
CA PRO A 176 4.87 0.97 -22.38
C PRO A 176 3.52 1.60 -22.74
N PRO A 177 2.76 2.12 -21.75
CA PRO A 177 1.48 2.76 -22.03
C PRO A 177 1.70 3.99 -22.93
N SER A 178 1.01 4.03 -24.07
CA SER A 178 1.04 5.16 -25.00
C SER A 178 0.44 6.40 -24.33
N MET A 179 1.09 7.55 -24.47
CA MET A 179 0.57 8.83 -23.96
C MET A 179 -0.77 9.26 -24.59
N GLN A 180 -1.32 8.53 -25.57
CA GLN A 180 -2.59 8.86 -26.24
C GLN A 180 -3.83 8.22 -25.60
N GLU A 181 -3.70 7.28 -24.66
CA GLU A 181 -4.84 6.76 -23.88
C GLU A 181 -5.15 7.66 -22.64
N LYS A 182 -4.55 8.85 -22.59
CA LYS A 182 -4.63 9.84 -21.52
C LYS A 182 -5.89 10.72 -21.62
N SER A 183 -7.03 10.25 -21.09
CA SER A 183 -8.10 11.19 -20.67
C SER A 183 -9.13 10.64 -19.69
N LYS A 184 -9.04 9.40 -19.21
CA LYS A 184 -10.12 8.80 -18.41
C LYS A 184 -9.84 8.54 -16.92
N GLY A 185 -8.68 8.92 -16.37
CA GLY A 185 -8.38 8.61 -14.95
C GLY A 185 -7.54 9.61 -14.16
N ALA A 186 -6.98 10.64 -14.80
CA ALA A 186 -6.23 11.66 -14.06
C ALA A 186 -7.21 12.71 -13.50
N THR A 187 -7.91 12.38 -12.42
CA THR A 187 -8.51 13.41 -11.58
C THR A 187 -7.37 14.17 -10.89
N PRO A 188 -7.26 15.51 -11.06
CA PRO A 188 -6.41 16.31 -10.19
C PRO A 188 -6.81 15.99 -8.75
N PHE A 189 -5.82 15.84 -7.88
CA PHE A 189 -6.01 15.65 -6.45
C PHE A 189 -6.99 16.71 -5.92
N SER A 190 -8.23 16.29 -5.67
CA SER A 190 -9.29 17.14 -5.15
C SER A 190 -9.80 16.47 -3.89
N GLY A 191 -9.26 16.91 -2.74
CA GLY A 191 -9.72 16.52 -1.41
C GLY A 191 -11.12 17.06 -1.11
N LYS A 192 -12.14 16.59 -1.85
CA LYS A 192 -13.55 16.85 -1.53
C LYS A 192 -14.38 15.58 -1.71
N GLY A 193 -14.85 15.07 -0.57
CA GLY A 193 -15.70 13.89 -0.47
C GLY A 193 -16.96 13.99 -1.33
N VAL A 194 -17.25 12.90 -2.04
CA VAL A 194 -18.48 12.73 -2.82
C VAL A 194 -19.45 11.87 -2.02
N ARG A 195 -20.65 12.40 -1.79
CA ARG A 195 -21.77 11.68 -1.20
C ARG A 195 -22.32 10.65 -2.20
N LEU A 196 -22.56 9.44 -1.69
CA LEU A 196 -23.10 8.28 -2.39
C LEU A 196 -24.58 8.44 -2.73
N SER A 197 -24.97 8.00 -3.92
CA SER A 197 -26.29 7.42 -4.19
C SER A 197 -26.18 6.35 -5.28
N ASP A 198 -26.38 5.10 -4.87
CA ASP A 198 -26.99 3.93 -5.53
C ASP A 198 -26.58 3.53 -6.95
N THR A 199 -26.13 2.28 -7.14
CA THR A 199 -26.99 1.14 -7.52
C THR A 199 -26.14 -0.14 -7.73
N VAL A 200 -26.67 -1.25 -7.24
CA VAL A 200 -26.18 -2.65 -7.23
C VAL A 200 -26.08 -3.26 -8.64
N GLY A 201 -25.12 -4.16 -8.84
CA GLY A 201 -25.04 -5.04 -10.02
C GLY A 201 -24.13 -6.26 -9.79
N ASP A 202 -24.78 -7.38 -9.47
CA ASP A 202 -24.28 -8.75 -9.30
C ASP A 202 -23.66 -9.35 -10.58
N ASN A 203 -22.56 -10.13 -10.47
CA ASN A 203 -22.46 -11.43 -11.16
C ASN A 203 -21.20 -12.25 -10.82
N THR A 204 -21.34 -13.54 -11.11
CA THR A 204 -20.69 -14.73 -10.53
C THR A 204 -19.61 -15.39 -11.42
N HIS A 205 -18.72 -16.14 -10.72
CA HIS A 205 -17.94 -17.35 -11.09
C HIS A 205 -16.94 -17.38 -12.28
N ASN A 206 -15.68 -17.78 -12.02
CA ASN A 206 -15.21 -19.16 -12.21
C ASN A 206 -13.71 -19.34 -11.89
N GLU A 207 -13.41 -20.42 -11.16
CA GLU A 207 -12.08 -20.91 -10.77
C GLU A 207 -11.34 -21.59 -11.93
N ALA A 208 -10.03 -21.36 -12.04
CA ALA A 208 -9.12 -22.22 -12.78
C ALA A 208 -7.77 -22.29 -12.04
N THR A 209 -7.35 -23.51 -11.75
CA THR A 209 -6.21 -23.92 -10.92
C THR A 209 -4.88 -23.87 -11.68
N SER A 210 -3.81 -23.31 -11.07
CA SER A 210 -2.35 -23.60 -11.23
C SER A 210 -1.52 -22.39 -10.75
N PRO A 211 -0.20 -22.50 -10.46
CA PRO A 211 0.56 -23.44 -9.65
C PRO A 211 0.96 -22.80 -8.28
N SER A 212 1.51 -23.61 -7.36
CA SER A 212 1.70 -23.33 -5.93
C SER A 212 2.49 -22.05 -5.58
N GLN A 213 1.76 -20.96 -5.34
CA GLN A 213 2.14 -19.94 -4.36
C GLN A 213 1.96 -20.52 -2.94
N PRO A 214 2.76 -20.12 -1.94
CA PRO A 214 2.52 -20.53 -0.56
C PRO A 214 1.12 -20.10 -0.15
N SER A 215 0.34 -21.01 0.42
CA SER A 215 -1.08 -20.76 0.67
C SER A 215 -1.26 -19.65 1.69
N LEU A 216 -2.39 -18.93 1.63
CA LEU A 216 -2.75 -17.92 2.64
C LEU A 216 -2.70 -18.51 4.06
N ASP A 217 -2.99 -19.81 4.20
CA ASP A 217 -2.92 -20.55 5.45
C ASP A 217 -1.48 -20.83 5.91
N GLU A 218 -0.55 -21.11 4.99
CA GLU A 218 0.89 -21.20 5.31
C GLU A 218 1.47 -19.86 5.77
N ILE A 219 0.98 -18.75 5.19
CA ILE A 219 1.40 -17.40 5.57
C ILE A 219 0.80 -17.01 6.93
N ARG A 220 -0.48 -17.36 7.18
CA ARG A 220 -1.11 -17.27 8.51
C ARG A 220 -0.39 -18.14 9.54
N GLN A 221 0.04 -19.34 9.16
CA GLN A 221 0.84 -20.22 10.01
C GLN A 221 2.23 -19.66 10.29
N LYS A 222 2.90 -19.04 9.31
CA LYS A 222 4.17 -18.32 9.56
C LYS A 222 4.00 -17.15 10.52
N ARG A 223 2.85 -16.47 10.50
CA ARG A 223 2.49 -15.45 11.50
C ARG A 223 2.30 -16.07 12.89
N LEU A 224 1.49 -17.13 12.98
CA LEU A 224 1.27 -17.87 14.22
C LEU A 224 2.57 -18.48 14.80
N ALA A 225 3.50 -18.95 13.95
CA ALA A 225 4.76 -19.53 14.40
C ALA A 225 5.78 -18.49 14.88
N ARG A 226 5.67 -17.23 14.46
CA ARG A 226 6.59 -16.14 14.85
C ARG A 226 6.04 -15.31 16.02
N PHE A 227 4.74 -15.35 16.28
CA PHE A 227 4.06 -14.50 17.27
C PHE A 227 3.02 -15.20 18.17
N GLY A 228 2.75 -16.49 17.97
CA GLY A 228 1.97 -17.31 18.90
C GLY A 228 2.80 -17.93 20.02
#